data_AF-A0A166LBQ0-F1
#
_entry.id   AF-A0A166LBQ0-F1
#
_cell.length_a   1.000
_cell.length_b   1.000
_cell.length_c   1.000
_cell.angle_alpha   90.00
_cell.angle_beta   90.00
_cell.angle_gamma   90.00
#
_symmetry.space_group_name_H-M   'P 1'
#
loop_
_entity.id
_entity.type
_entity.pdbx_description
1 polymer ?
#
loop_
_entity_poly.entity_id
_entity_poly.type
_entity_poly.pdbx_seq_one_letter_code
_entity_poly.pdbx_strand_id
1 'polypeptide(L)'
;PIQDLLRDTTRFFRSHPPSSITTLTTHPKPSTMASVLAVGAGAAVAAFLGRAGLVAWRRSRGGVGAMGKAFYKGGFEPRMNKREACLILSLQESGISRDKVRKAHRTLMLLNHPDRGGSPYLATKVNEAKELLEKTTS
;
A
#
# COMPACT_ATOMS: atom_id res chain seq x y z
N PRO A 1 -23.67 -26.06 -79.58
CA PRO A 1 -22.57 -25.50 -78.75
C PRO A 1 -22.96 -24.80 -77.42
N ILE A 2 -24.24 -24.72 -77.02
CA ILE A 2 -24.64 -24.13 -75.71
C ILE A 2 -25.34 -25.14 -74.78
N GLN A 3 -25.74 -26.32 -75.29
CA GLN A 3 -26.46 -27.35 -74.50
C GLN A 3 -25.53 -28.33 -73.76
N ASP A 4 -24.22 -28.34 -74.07
CA ASP A 4 -23.25 -29.23 -73.39
C ASP A 4 -22.61 -28.57 -72.14
N LEU A 5 -22.68 -27.24 -71.99
CA LEU A 5 -22.12 -26.51 -70.85
C LEU A 5 -23.04 -26.46 -69.62
N LEU A 6 -24.24 -27.05 -69.71
CA LEU A 6 -25.22 -27.11 -68.63
C LEU A 6 -25.39 -28.51 -68.01
N ARG A 7 -24.73 -29.55 -68.55
CA ARG A 7 -24.69 -30.89 -67.91
C ARG A 7 -23.46 -31.12 -67.05
N ASP A 8 -22.36 -30.41 -67.27
CA ASP A 8 -21.12 -30.60 -66.51
C ASP A 8 -21.12 -29.89 -65.16
N THR A 9 -21.84 -28.77 -65.01
CA THR A 9 -21.96 -28.07 -63.73
C THR A 9 -22.75 -28.86 -62.69
N THR A 10 -23.69 -29.72 -63.12
CA THR A 10 -24.48 -30.58 -62.23
C THR A 10 -23.76 -31.86 -61.79
N ARG A 11 -22.67 -32.27 -62.45
CA ARG A 11 -21.91 -33.47 -62.04
C ARG A 11 -20.80 -33.17 -61.03
N PHE A 12 -20.27 -31.95 -61.00
CA PHE A 12 -19.17 -31.61 -60.08
C PHE A 12 -19.61 -31.53 -58.61
N PHE A 13 -20.88 -31.23 -58.35
CA PHE A 13 -21.44 -31.13 -57.00
C PHE A 13 -21.89 -32.46 -56.38
N ARG A 14 -21.74 -33.61 -57.07
CA ARG A 14 -22.19 -34.93 -56.59
C ARG A 14 -21.07 -35.88 -56.16
N SER A 15 -19.81 -35.44 -56.08
CA SER A 15 -18.68 -36.32 -55.70
C SER A 15 -17.96 -35.95 -54.40
N HIS A 16 -18.32 -34.85 -53.73
CA HIS A 16 -17.67 -34.46 -52.48
C HIS A 16 -18.73 -34.04 -51.43
N PRO A 17 -19.17 -34.96 -50.55
CA PRO A 17 -19.82 -34.52 -49.32
C PRO A 17 -18.79 -33.69 -48.53
N PRO A 18 -19.16 -32.54 -47.92
CA PRO A 18 -18.29 -31.90 -46.94
C PRO A 18 -18.17 -32.86 -45.76
N SER A 19 -17.06 -33.59 -45.69
CA SER A 19 -16.68 -34.40 -44.54
C SER A 19 -16.47 -33.46 -43.36
N SER A 20 -17.49 -33.44 -42.50
CA SER A 20 -17.40 -33.18 -41.08
C SER A 20 -16.66 -31.90 -40.70
N ILE A 21 -17.42 -30.80 -40.59
CA ILE A 21 -17.08 -29.79 -39.58
C ILE A 21 -17.22 -30.51 -38.23
N THR A 22 -16.10 -31.05 -37.75
CA THR A 22 -15.93 -31.50 -36.38
C THR A 22 -16.10 -30.27 -35.49
N THR A 23 -17.35 -29.95 -35.19
CA THR A 23 -17.69 -29.12 -34.06
C THR A 23 -17.30 -29.96 -32.87
N LEU A 24 -16.09 -29.73 -32.36
CA LEU A 24 -15.56 -30.38 -31.16
C LEU A 24 -16.40 -29.86 -29.98
N THR A 25 -17.64 -30.34 -29.86
CA THR A 25 -18.40 -30.34 -28.61
C THR A 25 -17.64 -31.29 -27.69
N THR A 26 -16.55 -30.79 -27.12
CA THR A 26 -16.01 -31.33 -25.88
C THR A 26 -17.09 -31.10 -24.85
N HIS A 27 -18.01 -32.06 -24.69
CA HIS A 27 -18.76 -32.15 -23.45
C HIS A 27 -17.70 -32.32 -22.37
N PRO A 28 -17.48 -31.32 -21.49
CA PRO A 28 -16.61 -31.56 -20.37
C PRO A 28 -17.25 -32.69 -19.58
N LYS A 29 -16.51 -33.80 -19.42
CA LYS A 29 -16.91 -34.84 -18.46
C LYS A 29 -17.23 -34.13 -17.14
N PRO A 30 -18.27 -34.54 -16.39
CA PRO A 30 -18.73 -33.81 -15.20
C PRO A 30 -17.60 -33.57 -14.17
N SER A 31 -16.54 -34.38 -14.20
CA SER A 31 -15.33 -34.19 -13.41
C SER A 31 -14.48 -32.98 -13.80
N THR A 32 -14.49 -32.54 -15.06
CA THR A 32 -13.64 -31.45 -15.57
C THR A 32 -14.17 -30.07 -15.16
N MET A 33 -15.49 -29.85 -15.22
CA MET A 33 -16.08 -28.57 -14.75
C MET A 33 -15.99 -28.44 -13.22
N ALA A 34 -16.22 -29.54 -12.50
CA ALA A 34 -16.05 -29.57 -11.05
C ALA A 34 -14.60 -29.25 -10.64
N SER A 35 -13.61 -29.73 -11.41
CA SER A 35 -12.19 -29.47 -11.15
C SER A 35 -11.81 -28.00 -11.37
N VAL A 36 -12.31 -27.36 -12.44
CA VAL A 36 -12.04 -25.93 -12.70
C VAL A 36 -12.68 -25.03 -11.64
N LEU A 37 -13.91 -25.34 -11.23
CA LEU A 37 -14.58 -24.59 -10.16
C LEU A 37 -13.90 -24.78 -8.80
N ALA A 38 -13.45 -26.00 -8.49
CA ALA A 38 -12.70 -26.28 -7.26
C ALA A 38 -11.35 -25.54 -7.22
N VAL A 39 -10.61 -25.52 -8.33
CA VAL A 39 -9.34 -24.77 -8.43
C VAL A 39 -9.59 -23.26 -8.30
N GLY A 40 -10.60 -22.72 -8.97
CA GLY A 40 -10.95 -21.29 -8.88
C GLY A 40 -11.40 -20.87 -7.48
N ALA A 41 -12.26 -21.66 -6.84
CA ALA A 41 -12.71 -21.41 -5.47
C ALA A 41 -11.56 -21.52 -4.46
N GLY A 42 -10.68 -22.52 -4.60
CA GLY A 42 -9.52 -22.69 -3.73
C GLY A 42 -8.54 -21.52 -3.80
N ALA A 43 -8.23 -21.03 -5.00
CA ALA A 43 -7.35 -19.88 -5.18
C ALA A 43 -7.92 -18.59 -4.56
N ALA A 44 -9.23 -18.36 -4.69
CA ALA A 44 -9.90 -17.20 -4.10
C ALA A 44 -9.85 -17.22 -2.56
N VAL A 45 -10.11 -18.39 -1.94
CA VAL A 45 -10.03 -18.56 -0.48
C VAL A 45 -8.59 -18.35 0.01
N ALA A 46 -7.60 -18.93 -0.67
CA ALA A 46 -6.19 -18.76 -0.32
C ALA A 46 -5.74 -17.29 -0.40
N ALA A 47 -6.17 -16.56 -1.43
CA ALA A 47 -5.87 -15.13 -1.58
C ALA A 47 -6.53 -14.29 -0.46
N PHE A 48 -7.78 -14.58 -0.13
CA PHE A 48 -8.50 -13.86 0.94
C PHE A 48 -7.86 -14.10 2.31
N LEU A 49 -7.60 -15.36 2.68
CA LEU A 49 -6.97 -15.72 3.94
C LEU A 49 -5.51 -15.24 4.01
N GLY A 50 -4.75 -15.36 2.92
CA GLY A 50 -3.39 -14.85 2.83
C GLY A 50 -3.35 -13.33 3.02
N ARG A 51 -4.28 -12.59 2.40
CA ARG A 51 -4.40 -11.13 2.60
C ARG A 51 -4.82 -10.79 4.03
N ALA A 52 -5.82 -11.47 4.58
CA ALA A 52 -6.28 -11.26 5.95
C ALA A 52 -5.14 -11.50 6.96
N GLY A 53 -4.39 -12.59 6.79
CA GLY A 53 -3.21 -12.92 7.59
C GLY A 53 -2.11 -11.86 7.48
N LEU A 54 -1.79 -11.40 6.26
CA LEU A 54 -0.79 -10.35 6.05
C LEU A 54 -1.20 -9.02 6.72
N VAL A 55 -2.48 -8.63 6.61
CA VAL A 55 -3.00 -7.40 7.22
C VAL A 55 -2.96 -7.50 8.75
N ALA A 56 -3.40 -8.63 9.31
CA ALA A 56 -3.32 -8.89 10.74
C ALA A 56 -1.87 -8.86 11.25
N TRP A 57 -0.94 -9.46 10.49
CA TRP A 57 0.48 -9.48 10.83
C TRP A 57 1.13 -8.10 10.74
N ARG A 58 0.79 -7.29 9.72
CA ARG A 58 1.26 -5.89 9.65
C ARG A 58 0.75 -5.06 10.82
N ARG A 59 -0.50 -5.27 11.25
CA ARG A 59 -1.07 -4.58 12.41
C ARG A 59 -0.42 -5.03 13.73
N SER A 60 -0.11 -6.31 13.89
CA SER A 60 0.56 -6.82 15.10
C SER A 60 2.05 -6.44 15.16
N ARG A 61 2.76 -6.40 14.03
CA ARG A 61 4.14 -5.88 13.97
C ARG A 61 4.22 -4.37 14.18
N GLY A 62 3.21 -3.62 13.75
CA GLY A 62 3.04 -2.22 14.16
C GLY A 62 2.75 -2.06 15.66
N GLY A 63 2.28 -3.13 16.31
CA GLY A 63 1.88 -3.17 17.73
C GLY A 63 3.05 -3.15 18.72
N VAL A 64 4.19 -3.74 18.38
CA VAL A 64 5.36 -3.80 19.29
C VAL A 64 6.07 -2.44 19.42
N GLY A 65 5.84 -1.52 18.47
CA GLY A 65 6.17 -0.09 18.60
C GLY A 65 4.97 0.78 19.00
N ALA A 66 3.75 0.24 19.04
CA ALA A 66 2.54 0.94 19.46
C ALA A 66 2.25 0.81 20.97
N MET A 67 2.91 -0.12 21.65
CA MET A 67 3.13 -0.01 23.09
C MET A 67 4.10 1.16 23.28
N GLY A 68 3.54 2.36 23.33
CA GLY A 68 4.27 3.62 23.22
C GLY A 68 5.52 3.62 24.10
N LYS A 69 6.61 4.22 23.60
CA LYS A 69 7.79 4.46 24.42
C LYS A 69 7.33 5.04 25.76
N ALA A 70 7.83 4.48 26.85
CA ALA A 70 7.51 4.98 28.18
C ALA A 70 7.64 6.50 28.18
N PHE A 71 6.56 7.19 28.57
CA PHE A 71 6.55 8.64 28.64
C PHE A 71 7.66 9.09 29.59
N TYR A 72 8.37 10.14 29.22
CA TYR A 72 9.31 10.78 30.12
C TYR A 72 8.55 11.26 31.35
N LYS A 73 9.01 10.87 32.54
CA LYS A 73 8.40 11.29 33.80
C LYS A 73 8.82 12.74 34.10
N GLY A 74 7.86 13.56 34.53
CA GLY A 74 8.10 14.97 34.86
C GLY A 74 7.55 15.94 33.81
N GLY A 75 7.89 17.21 33.97
CA GLY A 75 7.60 18.27 33.01
C GLY A 75 8.84 18.62 32.17
N PHE A 76 8.72 19.71 31.43
CA PHE A 76 9.90 20.31 30.78
C PHE A 76 10.88 20.87 31.81
N GLU A 77 12.14 20.93 31.42
CA GLU A 77 13.16 21.57 32.25
C GLU A 77 12.88 23.08 32.38
N PRO A 78 13.26 23.68 33.52
CA PRO A 78 13.10 25.13 33.75
C PRO A 78 13.87 25.98 32.73
N ARG A 79 14.97 25.45 32.20
CA ARG A 79 15.78 26.08 31.15
C ARG A 79 15.98 25.10 30.02
N MET A 80 15.66 25.52 28.79
CA MET A 80 15.82 24.70 27.59
C MET A 80 17.28 24.29 27.42
N ASN A 81 17.53 23.00 27.29
CA ASN A 81 18.87 22.45 27.07
C ASN A 81 18.96 21.71 25.72
N LYS A 82 20.17 21.38 25.26
CA LYS A 82 20.38 20.74 23.96
C LYS A 82 19.68 19.38 23.86
N ARG A 83 19.71 18.59 24.93
CA ARG A 83 19.12 17.24 25.00
C ARG A 83 17.61 17.30 24.89
N GLU A 84 16.97 18.14 25.69
CA GLU A 84 15.54 18.42 25.68
C GLU A 84 15.09 18.96 24.32
N ALA A 85 15.83 19.91 23.74
CA ALA A 85 15.53 20.44 22.42
C ALA A 85 15.56 19.35 21.33
N CYS A 86 16.53 18.44 21.38
CA CYS A 86 16.59 17.29 20.49
C CYS A 86 15.40 16.34 20.70
N LEU A 87 15.04 16.07 21.95
CA LEU A 87 13.88 15.24 22.28
C LEU A 87 12.57 15.86 21.78
N ILE A 88 12.37 17.16 21.99
CA ILE A 88 11.18 17.90 21.53
C ILE A 88 11.06 17.84 20.00
N LEU A 89 12.15 18.12 19.27
CA LEU A 89 12.13 18.08 17.79
C LEU A 89 12.25 16.68 17.20
N SER A 90 12.30 15.63 18.04
CA SER A 90 12.51 14.24 17.61
C SER A 90 13.77 14.05 16.74
N LEU A 91 14.84 14.76 17.09
CA LEU A 91 16.13 14.69 16.43
C LEU A 91 17.14 13.93 17.31
N GLN A 92 18.11 13.28 16.66
CA GLN A 92 19.25 12.72 17.37
C GLN A 92 20.27 13.82 17.65
N GLU A 93 20.94 13.74 18.81
CA GLU A 93 22.01 14.69 19.17
C GLU A 93 23.20 14.64 18.21
N SER A 94 23.43 13.49 17.58
CA SER A 94 24.42 13.28 16.54
C SER A 94 23.85 13.66 15.16
N GLY A 95 24.58 14.49 14.41
CA GLY A 95 24.22 14.84 13.03
C GLY A 95 23.04 15.82 12.88
N ILE A 96 22.89 16.72 13.86
CA ILE A 96 21.98 17.87 13.78
C ILE A 96 22.46 18.77 12.63
N SER A 97 21.53 19.12 11.73
CA SER A 97 21.76 20.12 10.70
C SER A 97 20.64 21.15 10.71
N ARG A 98 20.93 22.38 10.29
CA ARG A 98 19.96 23.48 10.30
C ARG A 98 18.70 23.16 9.51
N ASP A 99 18.82 22.43 8.40
CA ASP A 99 17.68 22.04 7.57
C ASP A 99 16.78 21.01 8.25
N LYS A 100 17.37 20.06 9.00
CA LYS A 100 16.61 19.09 9.80
C LYS A 100 15.84 19.80 10.91
N VAL A 101 16.46 20.75 11.61
CA VAL A 101 15.82 21.55 12.66
C VAL A 101 14.61 22.30 12.10
N ARG A 102 14.77 23.01 10.98
CA ARG A 102 13.69 23.76 10.34
C ARG A 102 12.55 22.87 9.86
N LYS A 103 12.87 21.72 9.28
CA LYS A 103 11.86 20.76 8.81
C LYS A 103 11.06 20.15 9.97
N ALA A 104 11.75 19.75 11.05
CA ALA A 104 11.12 19.21 12.25
C ALA A 104 10.22 20.25 12.93
N HIS A 105 10.74 21.48 13.10
CA HIS A 105 10.00 22.61 13.67
C HIS A 105 8.72 22.91 12.88
N ARG A 106 8.79 23.01 11.54
CA ARG A 106 7.59 23.25 10.70
C ARG A 106 6.54 22.16 10.92
N THR A 107 6.95 20.90 10.92
CA THR A 107 6.03 19.77 11.09
C THR A 107 5.36 19.80 12.46
N LEU A 108 6.14 20.00 13.53
CA LEU A 108 5.62 20.04 14.89
C LEU A 108 4.75 21.27 15.15
N MET A 109 5.12 22.43 14.62
CA MET A 109 4.35 23.65 14.80
C MET A 109 3.01 23.59 14.06
N LEU A 110 2.94 22.95 12.89
CA LEU A 110 1.66 22.73 12.21
C LEU A 110 0.66 21.94 13.07
N LEU A 111 1.16 20.95 13.82
CA LEU A 111 0.35 20.12 14.72
C LEU A 111 0.00 20.83 16.04
N ASN A 112 0.89 21.70 16.54
CA ASN A 112 0.75 22.34 17.86
C ASN A 112 0.34 23.81 17.79
N HIS A 113 -0.02 24.33 16.62
CA HIS A 113 -0.33 25.74 16.44
C HIS A 113 -1.52 26.16 17.32
N PRO A 114 -1.43 27.25 18.11
CA PRO A 114 -2.52 27.69 19.00
C PRO A 114 -3.82 27.97 18.24
N ASP A 115 -3.73 28.63 17.07
CA ASP A 115 -4.90 28.92 16.23
C ASP A 115 -5.58 27.67 15.64
N ARG A 116 -4.93 26.49 15.71
CA ARG A 116 -5.50 25.20 15.31
C ARG A 116 -5.91 24.34 16.50
N GLY A 117 -6.07 24.95 17.68
CA GLY A 117 -6.41 24.27 18.93
C GLY A 117 -5.23 23.60 19.63
N GLY A 118 -4.00 23.91 19.22
CA GLY A 118 -2.79 23.49 19.92
C GLY A 118 -2.57 24.25 21.23
N SER A 119 -1.75 23.70 22.13
CA SER A 119 -1.42 24.38 23.39
C SER A 119 -0.41 25.50 23.14
N PRO A 120 -0.70 26.75 23.57
CA PRO A 120 0.26 27.85 23.50
C PRO A 120 1.58 27.52 24.20
N TYR A 121 1.52 26.81 25.33
CA TYR A 121 2.69 26.40 26.08
C TYR A 121 3.57 25.42 25.29
N LEU A 122 2.98 24.42 24.61
CA LEU A 122 3.73 23.49 23.77
C LEU A 122 4.34 24.18 22.56
N ALA A 123 3.61 25.10 21.92
CA ALA A 123 4.14 25.89 20.82
C ALA A 123 5.37 26.71 21.25
N THR A 124 5.32 27.35 22.43
CA THR A 124 6.48 28.05 23.01
C THR A 124 7.67 27.12 23.21
N LYS A 125 7.48 25.92 23.77
CA LYS A 125 8.58 24.97 23.97
C LYS A 125 9.18 24.45 22.66
N VAL A 126 8.37 24.26 21.62
CA VAL A 126 8.85 23.91 20.28
C VAL A 126 9.68 25.05 19.66
N ASN A 127 9.30 26.31 19.90
CA ASN A 127 10.07 27.47 19.45
C ASN A 127 11.40 27.60 20.20
N GLU A 128 11.39 27.46 21.53
CA GLU A 128 12.61 27.45 22.37
C GLU A 128 13.62 26.39 21.88
N ALA A 129 13.13 25.17 21.61
CA ALA A 129 13.96 24.08 21.10
C ALA A 129 14.61 24.42 19.75
N LYS A 130 13.83 25.00 18.83
CA LYS A 130 14.32 25.45 17.51
C LYS A 130 15.40 26.52 17.66
N GLU A 131 15.16 27.55 18.48
CA GLU A 131 16.12 28.63 18.68
C GLU A 131 17.44 28.15 19.28
N LEU A 132 17.39 27.26 20.28
CA LEU A 132 18.59 26.70 20.89
C LEU A 132 19.41 25.91 19.86
N LEU A 133 18.77 25.02 19.10
CA LEU A 133 19.47 24.20 18.12
C LEU A 133 19.99 25.01 16.94
N GLU A 134 19.28 26.05 16.49
CA GLU A 134 19.78 26.97 15.46
C GLU A 134 21.01 27.76 15.95
N LYS A 135 21.02 28.21 17.21
CA LYS A 135 22.17 28.91 17.81
C LYS A 135 23.40 28.02 18.00
N THR A 136 23.20 26.73 18.29
CA THR A 136 24.30 25.77 18.53
C THR A 136 24.83 25.10 17.26
N THR A 137 24.06 25.16 16.16
CA THR A 137 24.41 24.56 14.85
C THR A 137 24.86 25.61 13.84
N SER A 138 25.19 26.83 14.30
CA SER A 138 25.70 27.94 13.47
C SER A 138 27.14 27.73 13.04
#